data_AF-A0A7C4H8R5-F1
#
_entry.id   AF-A0A7C4H8R5-F1
#
_cell.length_a   1.000
_cell.length_b   1.000
_cell.length_c   1.000
_cell.angle_alpha   90.00
_cell.angle_beta   90.00
_cell.angle_gamma   90.00
#
_symmetry.space_group_name_H-M   'P 1'
#
loop_
_entity.id
_entity.type
_entity.pdbx_description
1 polymer ?
#
loop_
_entity_poly.entity_id
_entity_poly.type
_entity_poly.pdbx_seq_one_letter_code
_entity_poly.pdbx_strand_id
1 'polypeptide(L)' 'MPVVIVEMWEGRTEEQKEKLIKGITRAFEEIGVKPEWLNIIIHDVPKSNWGVR' A
#
# COMPACT_ATOMS: atom_id res chain seq x y z
N MET A 1 -8.28 -0.07 -14.33
CA MET A 1 -6.89 -0.19 -13.86
C MET A 1 -6.75 0.67 -12.60
N PRO A 2 -7.06 0.12 -11.41
CA PRO A 2 -6.96 0.85 -10.16
C PRO A 2 -5.52 1.12 -9.72
N VAL A 3 -5.35 2.21 -8.97
CA VAL A 3 -4.11 2.57 -8.29
C VAL A 3 -4.42 2.78 -6.81
N VAL A 4 -3.63 2.15 -5.95
CA VAL A 4 -3.68 2.32 -4.50
C VAL A 4 -2.40 3.01 -4.07
N ILE A 5 -2.55 4.16 -3.42
CA ILE A 5 -1.44 4.88 -2.82
C ILE A 5 -1.54 4.68 -1.31
N VAL A 6 -0.48 4.16 -0.71
CA VAL A 6 -0.37 3.99 0.73
C VAL A 6 0.66 4.97 1.23
N GLU A 7 0.22 5.99 1.94
CA GLU A 7 1.11 6.88 2.67
C GLU A 7 1.18 6.42 4.12
N MET A 8 2.38 6.16 4.60
CA MET A 8 2.58 5.72 5.97
C MET A 8 3.91 6.23 6.53
N TRP A 9 4.04 6.23 7.85
CA TRP A 9 5.33 6.55 8.46
C TRP A 9 6.42 5.58 8.02
N GLU A 10 7.62 6.11 7.80
CA GLU A 10 8.81 5.30 7.53
C GLU A 10 9.15 4.31 8.66
N GLY A 11 10.00 3.33 8.35
CA GLY A 11 10.52 2.34 9.32
C GLY A 11 9.91 0.94 9.23
N ARG A 12 9.08 0.66 8.22
CA ARG A 12 8.56 -0.71 7.97
C ARG A 12 9.60 -1.53 7.21
N THR A 13 9.71 -2.81 7.56
CA THR A 13 10.58 -3.74 6.83
C THR A 13 10.01 -4.07 5.46
N GLU A 14 10.86 -4.57 4.55
CA GLU A 14 10.42 -5.03 3.23
C GLU A 14 9.36 -6.14 3.33
N GLU A 15 9.54 -7.09 4.26
CA GLU A 15 8.58 -8.17 4.50
C GLU A 15 7.19 -7.64 4.93
N GLN A 16 7.16 -6.60 5.77
CA GLN A 16 5.90 -5.96 6.18
C GLN A 16 5.20 -5.29 4.99
N LYS A 17 5.96 -4.63 4.12
CA LYS A 17 5.43 -4.00 2.90
C LYS A 17 4.92 -5.05 1.93
N GLU A 18 5.65 -6.15 1.73
CA GLU A 18 5.21 -7.25 0.87
C GLU A 18 3.90 -7.87 1.38
N LYS A 19 3.81 -8.12 2.68
CA LYS A 19 2.58 -8.64 3.31
C LYS A 19 1.39 -7.69 3.11
N LEU A 20 1.63 -6.38 3.23
CA LEU A 20 0.60 -5.37 2.98
C LEU A 20 0.13 -5.36 1.53
N ILE A 21 1.07 -5.39 0.57
CA ILE A 21 0.77 -5.44 -0.87
C ILE A 21 -0.10 -6.66 -1.17
N LYS A 22 0.29 -7.85 -0.70
CA LYS A 22 -0.50 -9.08 -0.88
C LYS A 22 -1.91 -8.97 -0.30
N GLY A 23 -2.03 -8.37 0.89
CA GLY A 23 -3.33 -8.15 1.53
C GLY A 23 -4.25 -7.22 0.72
N ILE A 24 -3.71 -6.10 0.22
CA ILE A 24 -4.45 -5.16 -0.63
C ILE A 24 -4.84 -5.85 -1.93
N THR A 25 -3.92 -6.54 -2.60
CA THR A 25 -4.22 -7.27 -3.85
C THR A 25 -5.36 -8.25 -3.67
N ARG A 26 -5.35 -9.05 -2.58
CA ARG A 26 -6.43 -10.00 -2.28
C ARG A 26 -7.79 -9.31 -2.10
N ALA A 27 -7.83 -8.16 -1.42
CA ALA A 27 -9.08 -7.41 -1.27
C ALA A 27 -9.64 -6.92 -2.63
N PHE A 28 -8.76 -6.61 -3.58
CA PHE A 28 -9.15 -6.26 -4.95
C PHE A 28 -9.61 -7.47 -5.77
N GLU A 29 -8.97 -8.63 -5.58
CA GLU A 29 -9.43 -9.89 -6.20
C GLU A 29 -10.86 -10.25 -5.77
N GLU A 30 -11.20 -10.02 -4.49
CA GLU A 30 -12.54 -10.29 -3.94
C GLU A 30 -13.65 -9.46 -4.59
N ILE A 31 -13.32 -8.29 -5.15
CA ILE A 31 -14.26 -7.44 -5.92
C ILE A 31 -14.14 -7.65 -7.44
N GLY A 32 -13.46 -8.71 -7.88
CA GLY A 32 -13.34 -9.09 -9.29
C GLY A 32 -12.27 -8.33 -10.08
N VAL A 33 -11.35 -7.63 -9.41
CA VAL A 33 -10.22 -6.96 -10.08
C VAL A 33 -9.05 -7.93 -10.18
N LYS A 34 -8.54 -8.14 -11.40
CA LYS A 34 -7.34 -8.95 -11.61
C LYS A 34 -6.11 -8.27 -10.99
N PRO A 35 -5.20 -9.02 -10.35
CA PRO A 35 -3.95 -8.48 -9.80
C PRO A 35 -3.12 -7.70 -10.83
N GLU A 36 -3.10 -8.16 -12.07
CA GLU A 36 -2.37 -7.53 -13.18
C GLU A 36 -2.85 -6.10 -13.47
N TRP A 37 -4.06 -5.75 -13.06
CA TRP A 37 -4.67 -4.44 -13.31
C TRP A 37 -4.50 -3.47 -12.14
N LEU A 38 -3.92 -3.92 -11.03
CA LEU A 38 -3.77 -3.17 -9.81
C LEU A 38 -2.32 -2.68 -9.66
N ASN A 39 -2.16 -1.38 -9.44
CA ASN A 39 -0.87 -0.80 -9.05
C ASN A 39 -0.93 -0.37 -7.58
N ILE A 40 0.07 -0.75 -6.79
CA ILE A 40 0.20 -0.35 -5.39
C ILE A 40 1.50 0.42 -5.24
N ILE A 41 1.40 1.65 -4.74
CA ILE A 41 2.54 2.53 -4.50
C ILE A 41 2.59 2.83 -3.01
N ILE A 42 3.72 2.54 -2.38
CA ILE A 42 3.95 2.83 -0.96
C ILE A 42 4.88 4.03 -0.85
N HIS A 43 4.41 5.07 -0.16
CA HIS A 43 5.21 6.22 0.25
C HIS A 43 5.54 6.11 1.73
N ASP A 44 6.82 5.92 2.02
CA ASP A 44 7.35 6.09 3.37
C ASP A 44 7.56 7.58 3.65
N VAL A 45 6.76 8.12 4.55
CA VAL A 45 6.78 9.52 4.94
C VAL A 45 7.48 9.65 6.30
N PRO A 46 8.58 10.41 6.39
CA PRO A 46 9.19 10.71 7.68
C PRO A 46 8.18 11.34 8.64
N LYS A 47 8.26 11.00 9.94
CA LYS A 47 7.33 11.55 10.94
C LYS A 47 7.35 13.07 11.00
N SER A 48 8.49 13.69 10.71
CA SER A 48 8.64 15.15 10.61
C SER A 48 7.73 15.78 9.56
N ASN A 49 7.36 15.01 8.53
CA ASN A 49 6.56 15.46 7.41
C ASN A 49 5.08 15.08 7.58
N TRP A 50 4.71 14.46 8.70
CA TRP A 50 3.35 13.99 8.98
C TRP A 50 2.71 14.76 10.13
N GLY A 51 1.93 15.79 9.79
CA GLY A 51 1.17 16.57 10.76
C GLY A 51 -0.16 15.91 11.09
N VAL A 52 -0.44 15.72 12.39
CA VAL A 52 -1.77 15.34 12.89
C VAL A 52 -2.24 16.45 13.83
N ARG A 53 -3.51 16.87 13.72
CA ARG A 53 -4.15 17.86 14.60
C ARG A 53 -5.24 17.19 15.43
#